data_AF-A0A401MFB9-F1
#
_entry.id   AF-A0A401MFB9-F1
#
_cell.length_a   1.000
_cell.length_b   1.000
_cell.length_c   1.000
_cell.angle_alpha   90.00
_cell.angle_beta   90.00
_cell.angle_gamma   90.00
#
_symmetry.space_group_name_H-M   'P 1'
#
loop_
_entity.id
_entity.type
_entity.pdbx_description
1 polymer ?
#
loop_
_entity_poly.entity_id
_entity_poly.type
_entity_poly.pdbx_seq_one_letter_code
_entity_poly.pdbx_strand_id
1 'polypeptide(L)'
;MGQFGGPLLLPADTPDPAHPFVASIDLAALPADATDLPLPPDGQLLLFAFPEDDGDGDTMGSVVYIPLGTAVAERDKHAWNSFDWDDYEAMFAEFPEGPLRATANVSLPHHKSVIQPGMPWGGPHPGHPRSEELVAVWESTRADIAPEGPLQIGGYADEEAIDTDPVAVGVSRAVKAAEAGRWDGPVSDDVSDWVLLADWLAGMDVQGWESATVHWVIQREDLAARRFDRAFTSVFWNP
;
A
#
# COMPACT_ATOMS: atom_id res chain seq x y z
N MET A 1 18.16 -4.54 -1.41
CA MET A 1 17.41 -5.17 -2.53
C MET A 1 16.09 -5.69 -1.97
N GLY A 2 14.99 -5.59 -2.72
CA GLY A 2 13.69 -6.08 -2.24
C GLY A 2 13.46 -7.55 -2.58
N GLN A 3 12.42 -8.14 -1.98
CA GLN A 3 11.98 -9.51 -2.23
C GLN A 3 10.48 -9.65 -1.95
N PHE A 4 9.74 -10.27 -2.85
CA PHE A 4 8.41 -10.81 -2.56
C PHE A 4 8.55 -12.13 -1.81
N GLY A 5 7.71 -12.32 -0.79
CA GLY A 5 7.73 -13.50 0.05
C GLY A 5 9.09 -13.80 0.69
N GLY A 6 9.38 -15.09 0.87
CA GLY A 6 10.54 -15.59 1.60
C GLY A 6 10.38 -15.59 3.13
N PRO A 7 11.50 -15.68 3.89
CA PRO A 7 11.41 -15.84 5.34
C PRO A 7 10.88 -14.56 6.00
N LEU A 8 9.89 -14.72 6.88
CA LEU A 8 9.38 -13.63 7.71
C LEU A 8 10.36 -13.36 8.86
N LEU A 9 11.16 -12.31 8.74
CA LEU A 9 12.13 -11.90 9.75
C LEU A 9 11.60 -10.72 10.55
N LEU A 10 11.30 -10.90 11.84
CA LEU A 10 10.82 -9.83 12.72
C LEU A 10 11.65 -9.72 14.00
N PRO A 11 11.73 -8.53 14.62
CA PRO A 11 12.22 -8.37 15.98
C PRO A 11 11.40 -9.21 16.97
N ALA A 12 12.05 -9.71 18.02
CA ALA A 12 11.43 -10.66 18.95
C ALA A 12 10.26 -10.08 19.77
N ASP A 13 10.22 -8.76 19.93
CA ASP A 13 9.18 -8.00 20.63
C ASP A 13 8.04 -7.54 19.70
N THR A 14 8.16 -7.77 18.39
CA THR A 14 7.09 -7.45 17.44
C THR A 14 5.99 -8.51 17.54
N PRO A 15 4.72 -8.11 17.77
CA PRO A 15 3.58 -9.04 17.72
C PRO A 15 3.48 -9.74 16.37
N ASP A 16 2.85 -10.92 16.34
CA ASP A 16 2.54 -11.57 15.07
C ASP A 16 1.60 -10.67 14.23
N PRO A 17 1.95 -10.38 12.96
CA PRO A 17 1.09 -9.59 12.08
C PRO A 17 -0.26 -10.27 11.87
N ALA A 18 -1.32 -9.48 11.79
CA ALA A 18 -2.68 -9.97 11.52
C ALA A 18 -2.94 -10.34 10.05
N HIS A 19 -2.01 -9.99 9.15
CA HIS A 19 -2.17 -10.14 7.69
C HIS A 19 -0.98 -10.90 7.09
N PRO A 20 -1.16 -11.59 5.95
CA PRO A 20 -0.08 -12.33 5.30
C PRO A 20 1.04 -11.42 4.82
N PHE A 21 2.26 -11.97 4.83
CA PHE A 21 3.47 -11.27 4.40
C PHE A 21 3.56 -11.18 2.88
N VAL A 22 3.63 -9.96 2.33
CA VAL A 22 3.70 -9.72 0.88
C VAL A 22 5.15 -9.58 0.42
N ALA A 23 5.87 -8.60 0.98
CA ALA A 23 7.20 -8.25 0.49
C ALA A 23 8.06 -7.60 1.57
N SER A 24 9.37 -7.72 1.39
CA SER A 24 10.38 -6.93 2.08
C SER A 24 11.12 -6.00 1.13
N ILE A 25 11.42 -4.79 1.60
CA ILE A 25 12.12 -3.76 0.85
C ILE A 25 13.24 -3.22 1.70
N ASP A 26 14.48 -3.41 1.25
CA ASP A 26 15.64 -2.72 1.83
C ASP A 26 15.71 -1.29 1.31
N LEU A 27 15.49 -0.32 2.20
CA LEU A 27 15.38 1.09 1.88
C LEU A 27 16.69 1.68 1.36
N ALA A 28 17.84 1.14 1.75
CA ALA A 28 19.14 1.59 1.24
C ALA A 28 19.36 1.23 -0.24
N ALA A 29 18.54 0.33 -0.80
CA ALA A 29 18.59 -0.04 -2.21
C ALA A 29 17.62 0.76 -3.08
N LEU A 30 16.79 1.63 -2.50
CA LEU A 30 15.96 2.54 -3.28
C LEU A 30 16.85 3.64 -3.90
N PRO A 31 16.63 4.01 -5.18
CA PRO A 31 17.40 5.09 -5.77
C PRO A 31 17.14 6.41 -5.02
N ALA A 32 18.20 7.13 -4.69
CA ALA A 32 18.10 8.43 -4.04
C ALA A 32 17.24 9.38 -4.89
N ASP A 33 16.41 10.19 -4.22
CA ASP A 33 15.51 11.17 -4.83
C ASP A 33 14.47 10.57 -5.82
N ALA A 34 14.26 9.24 -5.81
CA ALA A 34 13.26 8.60 -6.66
C ALA A 34 11.83 8.86 -6.20
N THR A 35 11.63 9.18 -4.92
CA THR A 35 10.34 9.54 -4.33
C THR A 35 10.48 10.81 -3.50
N ASP A 36 9.38 11.53 -3.31
CA ASP A 36 9.29 12.69 -2.42
C ASP A 36 8.97 12.29 -0.96
N LEU A 37 8.87 10.98 -0.70
CA LEU A 37 8.59 10.43 0.61
C LEU A 37 9.79 10.59 1.53
N PRO A 38 9.62 11.06 2.78
CA PRO A 38 10.69 11.15 3.77
C PRO A 38 11.02 9.77 4.38
N LEU A 39 11.35 8.79 3.52
CA LEU A 39 11.71 7.43 3.94
C LEU A 39 13.01 7.43 4.76
N PRO A 40 13.14 6.52 5.74
CA PRO A 40 14.44 6.24 6.35
C PRO A 40 15.48 5.87 5.29
N PRO A 41 16.75 6.29 5.45
CA PRO A 41 17.80 6.05 4.45
C PRO A 41 18.27 4.58 4.41
N ASP A 42 17.93 3.79 5.41
CA ASP A 42 18.33 2.41 5.60
C ASP A 42 17.25 1.63 6.37
N GLY A 43 17.50 0.34 6.59
CA GLY A 43 16.57 -0.57 7.23
C GLY A 43 15.66 -1.27 6.22
N GLN A 44 14.75 -2.07 6.75
CA GLN A 44 13.85 -2.90 5.96
C GLN A 44 12.39 -2.53 6.23
N LEU A 45 11.63 -2.33 5.17
CA LEU A 45 10.19 -2.19 5.22
C LEU A 45 9.56 -3.55 4.87
N LEU A 46 8.67 -4.04 5.73
CA LEU A 46 7.89 -5.25 5.49
C LEU A 46 6.44 -4.85 5.26
N LEU A 47 5.85 -5.35 4.18
CA LEU A 47 4.48 -5.10 3.78
C LEU A 47 3.64 -6.34 4.04
N PHE A 48 2.50 -6.16 4.69
CA PHE A 48 1.52 -7.21 4.96
C PHE A 48 0.17 -6.75 4.45
N ALA A 49 -0.56 -7.63 3.78
CA ALA A 49 -1.90 -7.36 3.32
C ALA A 49 -2.68 -8.62 3.04
N PHE A 50 -3.99 -8.50 3.19
CA PHE A 50 -4.97 -9.47 2.77
C PHE A 50 -5.72 -8.86 1.57
N PRO A 51 -5.64 -9.44 0.35
CA PRO A 51 -6.18 -8.84 -0.88
C PRO A 51 -7.71 -9.02 -1.02
N GLU A 52 -8.43 -8.90 0.09
CA GLU A 52 -9.90 -8.92 0.13
C GLU A 52 -10.37 -7.65 0.85
N ASP A 53 -11.54 -7.12 0.47
CA ASP A 53 -12.24 -6.10 1.23
C ASP A 53 -13.31 -6.77 2.08
N ASP A 54 -13.10 -6.81 3.40
CA ASP A 54 -14.08 -7.39 4.34
C ASP A 54 -15.38 -6.56 4.44
N GLY A 55 -15.41 -5.36 3.85
CA GLY A 55 -16.55 -4.45 3.85
C GLY A 55 -16.85 -3.80 5.21
N ASP A 56 -16.16 -4.21 6.27
CA ASP A 56 -16.34 -3.71 7.64
C ASP A 56 -15.51 -2.44 7.89
N GLY A 57 -14.64 -2.10 6.94
CA GLY A 57 -13.85 -0.87 6.94
C GLY A 57 -12.67 -0.94 7.89
N ASP A 58 -12.17 -2.14 8.16
CA ASP A 58 -10.91 -2.36 8.87
C ASP A 58 -9.72 -2.17 7.92
N THR A 59 -8.52 -2.04 8.50
CA THR A 59 -7.29 -1.99 7.71
C THR A 59 -6.95 -3.39 7.23
N MET A 60 -6.85 -3.57 5.92
CA MET A 60 -6.62 -4.89 5.29
C MET A 60 -5.13 -5.27 5.22
N GLY A 61 -4.32 -4.70 6.09
CA GLY A 61 -2.87 -4.80 6.03
C GLY A 61 -2.18 -3.98 7.10
N SER A 62 -0.85 -4.11 7.12
CA SER A 62 0.03 -3.37 8.02
C SER A 62 1.43 -3.22 7.42
N VAL A 63 2.21 -2.33 8.02
CA VAL A 63 3.60 -2.07 7.62
C VAL A 63 4.50 -2.12 8.83
N VAL A 64 5.60 -2.87 8.74
CA VAL A 64 6.63 -2.95 9.79
C VAL A 64 7.94 -2.42 9.26
N TYR A 65 8.48 -1.41 9.94
CA TYR A 65 9.83 -0.91 9.68
C TYR A 65 10.81 -1.49 10.68
N ILE A 66 11.87 -2.11 10.16
CA ILE A 66 12.97 -2.69 10.93
C ILE A 66 14.21 -1.82 10.70
N PRO A 67 14.64 -1.01 11.70
CA PRO A 67 15.86 -0.23 11.59
C PRO A 67 17.07 -1.11 11.31
N LEU A 68 18.04 -0.60 10.54
CA LEU A 68 19.27 -1.32 10.26
C LEU A 68 19.99 -1.76 11.54
N GLY A 69 20.42 -3.02 11.58
CA GLY A 69 21.12 -3.61 12.72
C GLY A 69 20.22 -4.10 13.86
N THR A 70 18.90 -3.99 13.72
CA THR A 70 17.94 -4.61 14.65
C THR A 70 18.05 -6.13 14.55
N ALA A 71 18.16 -6.80 15.70
CA ALA A 71 18.19 -8.26 15.74
C ALA A 71 16.81 -8.83 15.37
N VAL A 72 16.78 -9.75 14.42
CA VAL A 72 15.56 -10.40 13.93
C VAL A 72 15.67 -11.90 14.09
N ALA A 73 14.51 -12.55 14.22
CA ALA A 73 14.37 -14.00 14.15
C ALA A 73 13.35 -14.36 13.09
N GLU A 74 13.51 -15.54 12.50
CA GLU A 74 12.51 -16.10 11.61
C GLU A 74 11.23 -16.44 12.40
N ARG A 75 10.09 -16.02 11.87
CA ARG A 75 8.75 -16.23 12.44
C ARG A 75 7.95 -17.17 11.54
N ASP A 76 6.90 -17.73 12.11
CA ASP A 76 5.93 -18.50 11.34
C ASP A 76 5.14 -17.57 10.41
N LYS A 77 5.21 -17.82 9.10
CA LYS A 77 4.53 -17.04 8.08
C LYS A 77 3.02 -17.30 8.03
N HIS A 78 2.51 -18.31 8.74
CA HIS A 78 1.09 -18.65 8.82
C HIS A 78 0.43 -18.18 10.12
N ALA A 79 1.17 -17.52 11.03
CA ALA A 79 0.65 -17.09 12.33
C ALA A 79 -0.58 -16.14 12.24
N TRP A 80 -0.75 -15.47 11.11
CA TRP A 80 -1.92 -14.63 10.81
C TRP A 80 -3.21 -15.45 10.61
N ASN A 81 -3.11 -16.69 10.11
CA ASN A 81 -4.26 -17.58 9.85
C ASN A 81 -4.62 -18.38 11.12
N SER A 82 -4.99 -17.69 12.20
CA SER A 82 -5.20 -18.31 13.52
C SER A 82 -6.31 -19.39 13.59
N PHE A 83 -7.16 -19.47 12.56
CA PHE A 83 -8.23 -20.46 12.44
C PHE A 83 -7.93 -21.56 11.41
N ASP A 84 -6.71 -21.58 10.84
CA ASP A 84 -6.25 -22.56 9.85
C ASP A 84 -7.25 -22.76 8.69
N TRP A 85 -7.72 -21.66 8.09
CA TRP A 85 -8.63 -21.75 6.94
C TRP A 85 -7.85 -22.17 5.68
N ASP A 86 -8.20 -23.33 5.13
CA ASP A 86 -7.52 -23.92 3.96
C ASP A 86 -7.51 -22.97 2.74
N ASP A 87 -8.63 -22.26 2.49
CA ASP A 87 -8.75 -21.33 1.35
C ASP A 87 -7.79 -20.14 1.50
N TYR A 88 -7.51 -19.70 2.72
CA TYR A 88 -6.58 -18.60 3.02
C TYR A 88 -5.12 -19.04 2.87
N GLU A 89 -4.81 -20.28 3.22
CA GLU A 89 -3.50 -20.86 2.95
C GLU A 89 -3.27 -21.03 1.45
N ALA A 90 -4.28 -21.49 0.71
CA ALA A 90 -4.22 -21.61 -0.74
C ALA A 90 -4.00 -20.24 -1.41
N MET A 91 -4.75 -19.22 -1.02
CA MET A 91 -4.55 -17.84 -1.51
C MET A 91 -3.12 -17.35 -1.23
N PHE A 92 -2.63 -17.51 -0.01
CA PHE A 92 -1.30 -17.07 0.38
C PHE A 92 -0.18 -17.84 -0.36
N ALA A 93 -0.41 -19.10 -0.72
CA ALA A 93 0.53 -19.88 -1.50
C ALA A 93 0.72 -19.34 -2.94
N GLU A 94 -0.26 -18.61 -3.47
CA GLU A 94 -0.21 -17.98 -4.80
C GLU A 94 0.40 -16.56 -4.77
N PHE A 95 0.81 -16.06 -3.60
CA PHE A 95 1.52 -14.78 -3.53
C PHE A 95 2.84 -14.86 -4.31
N PRO A 96 3.26 -13.76 -4.96
CA PRO A 96 4.52 -13.75 -5.70
C PRO A 96 5.69 -14.08 -4.78
N GLU A 97 6.70 -14.75 -5.32
CA GLU A 97 7.92 -15.13 -4.60
C GLU A 97 9.14 -14.71 -5.42
N GLY A 98 10.16 -14.17 -4.76
CA GLY A 98 11.48 -13.92 -5.35
C GLY A 98 11.90 -12.46 -5.42
N PRO A 99 13.05 -12.19 -6.08
CA PRO A 99 13.75 -10.92 -5.96
C PRO A 99 13.01 -9.75 -6.64
N LEU A 100 12.91 -8.63 -5.93
CA LEU A 100 12.45 -7.36 -6.46
C LEU A 100 13.63 -6.47 -6.88
N ARG A 101 13.47 -5.78 -8.01
CA ARG A 101 14.43 -4.80 -8.51
C ARG A 101 13.75 -3.45 -8.61
N ALA A 102 14.33 -2.45 -7.95
CA ALA A 102 13.83 -1.08 -8.00
C ALA A 102 14.23 -0.40 -9.32
N THR A 103 13.29 0.32 -9.90
CA THR A 103 13.49 1.24 -11.02
C THR A 103 12.75 2.53 -10.71
N ALA A 104 13.34 3.68 -11.03
CA ALA A 104 12.64 4.95 -10.91
C ALA A 104 11.84 5.22 -12.18
N ASN A 105 10.59 5.64 -12.04
CA ASN A 105 9.71 5.95 -13.16
C ASN A 105 8.91 7.24 -12.92
N VAL A 106 8.31 7.77 -13.97
CA VAL A 106 7.42 8.94 -13.85
C VAL A 106 6.07 8.48 -13.30
N SER A 107 5.59 9.14 -12.25
CA SER A 107 4.24 8.99 -11.74
C SER A 107 3.47 10.30 -11.96
N LEU A 108 2.36 10.22 -12.69
CA LEU A 108 1.46 11.34 -12.95
C LEU A 108 0.11 11.05 -12.30
N PRO A 109 -0.71 12.09 -12.00
CA PRO A 109 -2.08 11.87 -11.56
C PRO A 109 -2.80 10.89 -12.48
N HIS A 110 -3.15 9.75 -11.93
CA HIS A 110 -3.74 8.63 -12.66
C HIS A 110 -5.24 8.47 -12.35
N HIS A 111 -5.76 9.28 -11.43
CA HIS A 111 -7.17 9.28 -11.06
C HIS A 111 -7.84 10.59 -11.49
N LYS A 112 -9.10 10.51 -11.94
CA LYS A 112 -9.86 11.63 -12.50
C LYS A 112 -10.28 12.60 -11.42
N SER A 113 -10.67 12.08 -10.26
CA SER A 113 -11.25 12.86 -9.18
C SER A 113 -10.73 12.45 -7.81
N VAL A 114 -10.72 13.44 -6.90
CA VAL A 114 -10.40 13.27 -5.48
C VAL A 114 -11.61 13.73 -4.69
N ILE A 115 -12.06 12.90 -3.74
CA ILE A 115 -13.08 13.30 -2.78
C ILE A 115 -12.45 14.26 -1.78
N GLN A 116 -13.00 15.45 -1.66
CA GLN A 116 -12.50 16.50 -0.75
C GLN A 116 -13.60 16.96 0.21
N PRO A 117 -13.25 17.43 1.42
CA PRO A 117 -14.20 18.08 2.32
C PRO A 117 -14.99 19.18 1.60
N GLY A 118 -16.32 19.06 1.56
CA GLY A 118 -17.21 20.00 0.87
C GLY A 118 -17.46 19.71 -0.62
N MET A 119 -16.80 18.72 -1.22
CA MET A 119 -17.08 18.21 -2.58
C MET A 119 -17.45 16.72 -2.56
N PRO A 120 -18.69 16.36 -2.18
CA PRO A 120 -19.09 14.95 -2.04
C PRO A 120 -19.15 14.19 -3.38
N TRP A 121 -19.13 14.89 -4.51
CA TRP A 121 -19.10 14.29 -5.85
C TRP A 121 -17.69 14.23 -6.45
N GLY A 122 -16.66 14.56 -5.66
CA GLY A 122 -15.28 14.67 -6.12
C GLY A 122 -14.99 15.96 -6.90
N GLY A 123 -13.71 16.29 -6.99
CA GLY A 123 -13.19 17.39 -7.79
C GLY A 123 -11.85 17.02 -8.43
N PRO A 124 -11.30 17.86 -9.32
CA PRO A 124 -10.00 17.59 -9.92
C PRO A 124 -8.90 17.51 -8.85
N HIS A 125 -7.83 16.77 -9.15
CA HIS A 125 -6.65 16.72 -8.28
C HIS A 125 -6.12 18.14 -8.00
N PRO A 126 -5.77 18.48 -6.75
CA PRO A 126 -5.11 19.74 -6.43
C PRO A 126 -3.88 19.98 -7.32
N GLY A 127 -3.81 21.15 -7.96
CA GLY A 127 -2.73 21.47 -8.92
C GLY A 127 -2.95 20.94 -10.35
N HIS A 128 -3.94 20.08 -10.57
CA HIS A 128 -4.23 19.44 -11.85
C HIS A 128 -5.70 19.65 -12.26
N PRO A 129 -6.10 20.87 -12.66
CA PRO A 129 -7.49 21.18 -13.02
C PRO A 129 -8.01 20.44 -14.26
N ARG A 130 -7.14 19.71 -14.97
CA ARG A 130 -7.48 18.87 -16.12
C ARG A 130 -7.08 17.40 -15.90
N SER A 131 -7.20 16.92 -14.66
CA SER A 131 -6.88 15.53 -14.29
C SER A 131 -7.54 14.53 -15.23
N GLU A 132 -8.80 14.70 -15.61
CA GLU A 132 -9.48 13.83 -16.57
C GLU A 132 -8.79 13.73 -17.93
N GLU A 133 -8.43 14.87 -18.54
CA GLU A 133 -7.71 14.90 -19.82
C GLU A 133 -6.32 14.28 -19.70
N LEU A 134 -5.64 14.54 -18.57
CA LEU A 134 -4.32 14.00 -18.28
C LEU A 134 -4.37 12.47 -18.16
N VAL A 135 -5.32 11.94 -17.40
CA VAL A 135 -5.54 10.50 -17.23
C VAL A 135 -5.83 9.85 -18.57
N ALA A 136 -6.69 10.43 -19.41
CA ALA A 136 -6.98 9.87 -20.73
C ALA A 136 -5.74 9.77 -21.64
N VAL A 137 -4.87 10.78 -21.61
CA VAL A 137 -3.60 10.74 -22.36
C VAL A 137 -2.64 9.73 -21.73
N TRP A 138 -2.55 9.70 -20.40
CA TRP A 138 -1.67 8.80 -19.66
C TRP A 138 -2.04 7.34 -19.93
N GLU A 139 -3.31 6.97 -19.82
CA GLU A 139 -3.83 5.63 -20.17
C GLU A 139 -3.41 5.17 -21.57
N SER A 140 -3.43 6.10 -22.55
CA SER A 140 -3.05 5.77 -23.93
C SER A 140 -1.55 5.62 -24.19
N THR A 141 -0.69 6.05 -23.26
CA THR A 141 0.77 6.16 -23.48
C THR A 141 1.63 5.50 -22.39
N ARG A 142 1.08 5.26 -21.20
CA ARG A 142 1.80 4.77 -20.01
C ARG A 142 2.62 3.51 -20.28
N ALA A 143 2.05 2.52 -20.96
CA ALA A 143 2.72 1.23 -21.20
C ALA A 143 4.02 1.37 -22.01
N ASP A 144 4.12 2.40 -22.86
CA ASP A 144 5.31 2.68 -23.67
C ASP A 144 6.35 3.56 -22.93
N ILE A 145 5.97 4.21 -21.83
CA ILE A 145 6.78 5.20 -21.10
C ILE A 145 7.23 4.66 -19.74
N ALA A 146 6.27 4.16 -18.97
CA ALA A 146 6.40 3.72 -17.59
C ALA A 146 5.69 2.36 -17.45
N PRO A 147 6.35 1.25 -17.86
CA PRO A 147 5.74 -0.06 -17.73
C PRO A 147 5.45 -0.37 -16.26
N GLU A 148 4.25 -0.92 -16.04
CA GLU A 148 3.73 -1.26 -14.73
C GLU A 148 4.59 -2.33 -14.04
N GLY A 149 4.77 -2.16 -12.74
CA GLY A 149 5.36 -3.15 -11.87
C GLY A 149 4.31 -3.68 -10.91
N PRO A 150 4.49 -4.89 -10.37
CA PRO A 150 3.54 -5.45 -9.40
C PRO A 150 3.53 -4.69 -8.07
N LEU A 151 4.56 -3.89 -7.76
CA LEU A 151 4.70 -3.16 -6.50
C LEU A 151 5.32 -1.78 -6.74
N GLN A 152 4.65 -0.72 -6.29
CA GLN A 152 5.14 0.66 -6.32
C GLN A 152 5.45 1.18 -4.91
N ILE A 153 6.35 2.16 -4.81
CA ILE A 153 6.60 2.95 -3.59
C ILE A 153 6.43 4.43 -3.92
N GLY A 154 5.53 5.10 -3.22
CA GLY A 154 5.19 6.51 -3.45
C GLY A 154 4.50 6.78 -4.79
N GLY A 155 4.44 8.06 -5.17
CA GLY A 155 3.74 8.49 -6.38
C GLY A 155 2.21 8.52 -6.23
N TYR A 156 1.53 8.53 -7.37
CA TYR A 156 0.09 8.29 -7.48
C TYR A 156 -0.15 6.78 -7.62
N ALA A 157 -1.21 6.29 -6.95
CA ALA A 157 -1.58 4.89 -7.00
C ALA A 157 -1.83 4.43 -8.44
N ASP A 158 -1.48 3.18 -8.70
CA ASP A 158 -1.62 2.54 -10.01
C ASP A 158 -2.75 1.49 -10.00
N GLU A 159 -3.98 1.94 -9.77
CA GLU A 159 -5.19 1.12 -9.72
C GLU A 159 -5.93 1.17 -11.07
N GLU A 160 -6.58 0.06 -11.47
CA GLU A 160 -7.40 0.02 -12.69
C GLU A 160 -8.56 1.03 -12.66
N ALA A 161 -9.18 1.24 -11.49
CA ALA A 161 -10.33 2.13 -11.35
C ALA A 161 -9.92 3.60 -11.17
N ILE A 162 -9.61 4.22 -12.30
CA ILE A 162 -9.17 5.62 -12.41
C ILE A 162 -10.21 6.69 -11.98
N ASP A 163 -11.40 6.35 -11.49
CA ASP A 163 -12.43 7.35 -11.18
C ASP A 163 -12.18 8.06 -9.84
N THR A 164 -11.67 7.36 -8.83
CA THR A 164 -11.44 7.90 -7.47
C THR A 164 -10.03 7.58 -7.00
N ASP A 165 -9.32 8.57 -6.48
CA ASP A 165 -7.98 8.38 -5.88
C ASP A 165 -7.99 7.40 -4.69
N PRO A 166 -7.22 6.29 -4.72
CA PRO A 166 -7.10 5.32 -3.64
C PRO A 166 -6.61 5.94 -2.33
N VAL A 167 -5.83 7.03 -2.38
CA VAL A 167 -5.45 7.76 -1.15
C VAL A 167 -6.67 8.37 -0.48
N ALA A 168 -7.57 9.00 -1.25
CA ALA A 168 -8.80 9.56 -0.72
C ALA A 168 -9.74 8.48 -0.16
N VAL A 169 -9.79 7.30 -0.80
CA VAL A 169 -10.52 6.12 -0.28
C VAL A 169 -9.93 5.67 1.06
N GLY A 170 -8.61 5.52 1.14
CA GLY A 170 -7.90 5.16 2.37
C GLY A 170 -8.16 6.13 3.51
N VAL A 171 -8.13 7.44 3.24
CA VAL A 171 -8.45 8.49 4.24
C VAL A 171 -9.88 8.37 4.74
N SER A 172 -10.85 8.25 3.83
CA SER A 172 -12.26 8.09 4.18
C SER A 172 -12.50 6.86 5.07
N ARG A 173 -11.81 5.75 4.79
CA ARG A 173 -11.89 4.51 5.59
C ARG A 173 -11.18 4.68 6.95
N ALA A 174 -10.00 5.29 6.98
CA ALA A 174 -9.25 5.55 8.22
C ALA A 174 -10.04 6.43 9.19
N VAL A 175 -10.70 7.50 8.69
CA VAL A 175 -11.56 8.36 9.51
C VAL A 175 -12.72 7.55 10.11
N LYS A 176 -13.41 6.73 9.30
CA LYS A 176 -14.49 5.86 9.80
C LYS A 176 -14.00 4.84 10.85
N ALA A 177 -12.84 4.23 10.62
CA ALA A 177 -12.24 3.29 11.57
C ALA A 177 -11.90 3.98 12.91
N ALA A 178 -11.36 5.20 12.86
CA ALA A 178 -11.09 6.00 14.05
C ALA A 178 -12.38 6.42 14.79
N GLU A 179 -13.42 6.87 14.08
CA GLU A 179 -14.73 7.18 14.66
C GLU A 179 -15.37 5.96 15.33
N ALA A 180 -15.14 4.76 14.79
CA ALA A 180 -15.56 3.49 15.36
C ALA A 180 -14.64 2.98 16.49
N GLY A 181 -13.53 3.67 16.81
CA GLY A 181 -12.57 3.28 17.84
C GLY A 181 -11.73 2.05 17.49
N ARG A 182 -11.58 1.74 16.20
CA ARG A 182 -10.78 0.61 15.67
C ARG A 182 -9.39 1.02 15.18
N TRP A 183 -9.06 2.29 15.33
CA TRP A 183 -7.77 2.85 14.92
C TRP A 183 -7.21 3.76 16.01
N ASP A 184 -5.96 3.52 16.40
CA ASP A 184 -5.29 4.26 17.47
C ASP A 184 -4.49 5.45 16.94
N GLY A 185 -4.82 6.65 17.44
CA GLY A 185 -4.05 7.87 17.19
C GLY A 185 -4.85 8.98 16.47
N PRO A 186 -4.22 10.15 16.26
CA PRO A 186 -4.82 11.21 15.48
C PRO A 186 -4.97 10.77 14.02
N VAL A 187 -6.13 11.06 13.44
CA VAL A 187 -6.44 10.85 12.02
C VAL A 187 -6.83 12.20 11.42
N SER A 188 -6.18 12.63 10.35
CA SER A 188 -6.60 13.78 9.56
C SER A 188 -7.64 13.36 8.53
N ASP A 189 -8.69 14.17 8.37
CA ASP A 189 -9.69 14.04 7.30
C ASP A 189 -9.29 14.80 6.03
N ASP A 190 -8.15 15.49 6.04
CA ASP A 190 -7.56 16.16 4.87
C ASP A 190 -6.66 15.20 4.10
N VAL A 191 -7.06 14.87 2.86
CA VAL A 191 -6.30 13.98 1.96
C VAL A 191 -4.87 14.48 1.71
N SER A 192 -4.62 15.78 1.78
CA SER A 192 -3.28 16.35 1.56
C SER A 192 -2.26 16.01 2.66
N ASP A 193 -2.74 15.66 3.85
CA ASP A 193 -1.92 15.19 4.96
C ASP A 193 -1.45 13.74 4.77
N TRP A 194 -1.97 13.03 3.78
CA TRP A 194 -1.69 11.64 3.49
C TRP A 194 -0.86 11.48 2.22
N VAL A 195 -0.19 10.33 2.13
CA VAL A 195 0.56 9.88 0.95
C VAL A 195 0.32 8.41 0.72
N LEU A 196 0.41 7.99 -0.54
CA LEU A 196 0.64 6.59 -0.87
C LEU A 196 2.04 6.20 -0.39
N LEU A 197 2.12 5.20 0.49
CA LEU A 197 3.39 4.61 0.86
C LEU A 197 3.80 3.55 -0.15
N ALA A 198 2.87 2.66 -0.48
CA ALA A 198 3.06 1.59 -1.45
C ALA A 198 1.71 1.19 -2.07
N ASP A 199 1.76 0.63 -3.27
CA ASP A 199 0.66 -0.17 -3.82
C ASP A 199 1.19 -1.52 -4.28
N TRP A 200 0.30 -2.51 -4.33
CA TRP A 200 0.60 -3.86 -4.81
C TRP A 200 -0.59 -4.39 -5.61
N LEU A 201 -0.34 -4.79 -6.85
CA LEU A 201 -1.31 -5.55 -7.63
C LEU A 201 -1.19 -7.04 -7.23
N ALA A 202 -2.18 -7.54 -6.50
CA ALA A 202 -2.33 -8.96 -6.24
C ALA A 202 -2.49 -9.65 -7.61
N GLY A 203 -1.47 -10.41 -8.00
CA GLY A 203 -1.30 -10.89 -9.36
C GLY A 203 -2.50 -11.66 -9.89
N MET A 204 -2.57 -11.80 -11.22
CA MET A 204 -3.63 -12.55 -11.91
C MET A 204 -3.78 -14.01 -11.46
N ASP A 205 -2.76 -14.56 -10.79
CA ASP A 205 -2.71 -15.95 -10.34
C ASP A 205 -3.31 -16.15 -8.94
N VAL A 206 -3.68 -15.07 -8.23
CA VAL A 206 -4.37 -15.17 -6.93
C VAL A 206 -5.84 -15.51 -7.17
N GLN A 207 -6.12 -16.80 -7.31
CA GLN A 207 -7.43 -17.32 -7.70
C GLN A 207 -8.56 -16.85 -6.76
N GLY A 208 -9.57 -16.14 -7.31
CA GLY A 208 -10.68 -15.56 -6.54
C GLY A 208 -10.51 -14.10 -6.15
N TRP A 209 -9.30 -13.54 -6.29
CA TRP A 209 -8.95 -12.14 -6.02
C TRP A 209 -8.12 -11.54 -7.15
N GLU A 210 -8.38 -12.02 -8.38
CA GLU A 210 -7.63 -11.61 -9.55
C GLU A 210 -7.75 -10.09 -9.72
N SER A 211 -6.62 -9.42 -9.92
CA SER A 211 -6.53 -7.96 -10.11
C SER A 211 -6.89 -7.11 -8.89
N ALA A 212 -6.98 -7.70 -7.69
CA ALA A 212 -7.11 -6.89 -6.48
C ALA A 212 -5.89 -5.98 -6.31
N THR A 213 -6.11 -4.71 -6.03
CA THR A 213 -5.03 -3.74 -5.80
C THR A 213 -5.05 -3.29 -4.35
N VAL A 214 -3.94 -3.50 -3.66
CA VAL A 214 -3.73 -3.13 -2.26
C VAL A 214 -3.00 -1.79 -2.20
N HIS A 215 -3.46 -0.89 -1.34
CA HIS A 215 -2.88 0.43 -1.14
C HIS A 215 -2.55 0.63 0.33
N TRP A 216 -1.28 0.85 0.65
CA TRP A 216 -0.85 1.32 1.97
C TRP A 216 -0.71 2.84 1.93
N VAL A 217 -1.50 3.53 2.74
CA VAL A 217 -1.46 4.99 2.89
C VAL A 217 -1.02 5.36 4.29
N ILE A 218 -0.33 6.49 4.43
CA ILE A 218 0.17 6.95 5.73
C ILE A 218 0.14 8.47 5.80
N GLN A 219 -0.12 9.02 6.99
CA GLN A 219 0.01 10.45 7.23
C GLN A 219 1.48 10.88 7.09
N ARG A 220 1.73 12.01 6.44
CA ARG A 220 3.08 12.56 6.23
C ARG A 220 3.85 12.74 7.53
N GLU A 221 3.16 13.18 8.60
CA GLU A 221 3.76 13.34 9.93
C GLU A 221 4.16 12.00 10.56
N ASP A 222 3.33 10.96 10.40
CA ASP A 222 3.62 9.62 10.90
C ASP A 222 4.79 8.99 10.13
N LEU A 223 4.84 9.18 8.82
CA LEU A 223 5.95 8.74 7.99
C LEU A 223 7.27 9.42 8.39
N ALA A 224 7.25 10.75 8.55
CA ALA A 224 8.41 11.51 9.02
C ALA A 224 8.87 11.08 10.43
N ALA A 225 7.92 10.71 11.30
CA ALA A 225 8.19 10.18 12.63
C ALA A 225 8.51 8.67 12.65
N ARG A 226 8.51 7.99 11.49
CA ARG A 226 8.74 6.55 11.33
C ARG A 226 7.73 5.66 12.06
N ARG A 227 6.49 6.13 12.22
CA ARG A 227 5.36 5.41 12.82
C ARG A 227 4.61 4.59 11.78
N PHE A 228 5.31 3.63 11.18
CA PHE A 228 4.76 2.76 10.13
C PHE A 228 3.62 1.86 10.63
N ASP A 229 3.51 1.66 11.95
CA ASP A 229 2.38 1.03 12.63
C ASP A 229 1.05 1.78 12.39
N ARG A 230 1.09 3.01 11.89
CA ARG A 230 -0.07 3.84 11.53
C ARG A 230 -0.32 3.93 10.02
N ALA A 231 0.20 3.00 9.23
CA ALA A 231 -0.19 2.88 7.83
C ALA A 231 -1.56 2.21 7.71
N PHE A 232 -2.51 2.85 7.01
CA PHE A 232 -3.83 2.29 6.74
C PHE A 232 -3.81 1.57 5.40
N THR A 233 -4.40 0.38 5.34
CA THR A 233 -4.41 -0.43 4.11
C THR A 233 -5.83 -0.57 3.58
N SER A 234 -6.05 -0.16 2.33
CA SER A 234 -7.31 -0.37 1.60
C SER A 234 -7.10 -1.27 0.40
N VAL A 235 -8.13 -2.03 0.05
CA VAL A 235 -8.15 -2.91 -1.13
C VAL A 235 -9.22 -2.43 -2.10
N PHE A 236 -8.88 -2.43 -3.37
CA PHE A 236 -9.85 -2.36 -4.46
C PHE A 236 -9.90 -3.69 -5.18
N TRP A 237 -11.11 -4.16 -5.42
CA TRP A 237 -11.36 -5.36 -6.21
C TRP A 237 -12.66 -5.18 -6.99
N ASN A 238 -12.60 -5.45 -8.29
CA ASN A 238 -13.76 -5.40 -9.18
C ASN A 238 -14.10 -6.83 -9.65
N PRO A 239 -15.13 -7.47 -9.07
CA PRO A 239 -15.49 -8.86 -9.36
C PRO A 239 -16.07 -9.12 -10.76
#